data_AF-F9P9W2-F1
#
_entry.id   AF-F9P9W2-F1
#
_cell.length_a   1.000
_cell.length_b   1.000
_cell.length_c   1.000
_cell.angle_alpha   90.00
_cell.angle_beta   90.00
_cell.angle_gamma   90.00
#
_symmetry.space_group_name_H-M   'P 1'
#
loop_
_entity.id
_entity.type
_entity.pdbx_description
1 polymer ?
#
loop_
_entity_poly.entity_id
_entity_poly.type
_entity_poly.pdbx_seq_one_letter_code
_entity_poly.pdbx_strand_id
1 'polypeptide(L)'
;MKKLLYKEMKLSANPLSYWFIAFSTMTMIPGYPILVGSFFICLGIFYTYQQVREYDDITYTVMLPVRKKDVVSAKYLFVLFIELIAFVLCALLTIIRMKFLGNAAPYVTNPLMNANAAYLGYLLAVFASFNGIF
;
A
#
# COMPACT_ATOMS: atom_id res chain seq x y z
N MET A 1 -21.02 1.26 8.00
CA MET A 1 -19.75 0.74 7.43
C MET A 1 -19.71 0.60 5.92
N LYS A 2 -20.47 -0.30 5.26
CA LYS A 2 -20.33 -0.53 3.80
C LYS A 2 -20.39 0.75 2.95
N LYS A 3 -21.35 1.64 3.22
CA LYS A 3 -21.50 2.93 2.53
C LYS A 3 -20.31 3.88 2.73
N LEU A 4 -19.75 3.91 3.94
CA LEU A 4 -18.60 4.74 4.27
C LEU A 4 -17.35 4.21 3.58
N LEU A 5 -17.08 2.91 3.66
CA LEU A 5 -15.96 2.29 2.94
C LEU A 5 -16.06 2.52 1.42
N TYR A 6 -17.26 2.38 0.84
CA TYR A 6 -17.49 2.67 -0.57
C TYR A 6 -17.17 4.13 -0.93
N LYS A 7 -17.56 5.07 -0.05
CA LYS A 7 -17.23 6.49 -0.20
C LYS A 7 -15.72 6.73 -0.10
N GLU A 8 -15.03 6.09 0.85
CA GLU A 8 -13.57 6.17 0.95
C GLU A 8 -12.88 5.67 -0.32
N MET A 9 -13.29 4.51 -0.82
CA MET A 9 -12.69 3.92 -2.02
C MET A 9 -12.98 4.72 -3.30
N LYS A 10 -14.17 5.32 -3.45
CA LYS A 10 -14.59 5.87 -4.75
C LYS A 10 -14.59 7.38 -4.84
N LEU A 11 -14.85 8.07 -3.73
CA LEU A 11 -14.99 9.52 -3.70
C LEU A 11 -13.80 10.19 -3.00
N SER A 12 -13.28 9.58 -1.95
CA SER A 12 -12.22 10.16 -1.12
C SER A 12 -10.82 9.81 -1.64
N ALA A 13 -10.64 8.57 -2.11
CA ALA A 13 -9.35 8.07 -2.58
C ALA A 13 -8.81 8.88 -3.76
N ASN A 14 -7.57 9.35 -3.63
CA ASN A 14 -6.85 9.88 -4.77
C ASN A 14 -6.55 8.74 -5.76
N PRO A 15 -6.78 8.92 -7.08
CA PRO A 15 -6.46 7.91 -8.08
C PRO A 15 -5.02 7.39 -8.02
N LEU A 16 -4.07 8.23 -7.58
CA LEU A 16 -2.67 7.85 -7.39
C LEU A 16 -2.50 6.68 -6.41
N SER A 17 -3.34 6.56 -5.38
CA SER A 17 -3.29 5.41 -4.45
C SER A 17 -3.45 4.08 -5.16
N TYR A 18 -4.32 4.03 -6.18
CA TYR A 18 -4.54 2.81 -6.96
C TYR A 18 -3.43 2.58 -7.97
N TRP A 19 -2.94 3.64 -8.63
CA TRP A 19 -1.80 3.53 -9.53
C TRP A 19 -0.55 3.06 -8.80
N PHE A 20 -0.35 3.49 -7.56
CA PHE A 20 0.85 3.19 -6.81
C PHE A 20 0.89 1.74 -6.29
N ILE A 21 -0.25 1.03 -6.27
CA ILE A 21 -0.26 -0.42 -6.08
C ILE A 21 0.58 -1.11 -7.16
N ALA A 22 0.62 -0.58 -8.39
CA ALA A 22 1.42 -1.15 -9.47
C ALA A 22 2.93 -1.15 -9.16
N PHE A 23 3.43 -0.30 -8.26
CA PHE A 23 4.83 -0.35 -7.82
C PHE A 23 5.17 -1.63 -7.04
N SER A 24 4.19 -2.47 -6.67
CA SER A 24 4.42 -3.86 -6.26
C SER A 24 5.22 -4.64 -7.32
N THR A 25 5.10 -4.29 -8.60
CA THR A 25 5.88 -4.91 -9.69
C THR A 25 7.38 -4.64 -9.60
N MET A 26 7.82 -3.64 -8.83
CA MET A 26 9.25 -3.38 -8.60
C MET A 26 9.96 -4.56 -7.94
N THR A 27 9.23 -5.45 -7.27
CA THR A 27 9.77 -6.73 -6.77
C THR A 27 10.46 -7.56 -7.85
N MET A 28 10.15 -7.34 -9.13
CA MET A 28 10.77 -8.04 -10.27
C MET A 28 11.99 -7.33 -10.84
N ILE A 29 12.33 -6.10 -10.44
CA ILE A 29 13.44 -5.36 -11.03
C ILE A 29 14.76 -5.86 -10.41
N PRO A 30 15.69 -6.44 -11.20
CA PRO A 30 17.01 -6.83 -10.71
C PRO A 30 17.87 -5.59 -10.44
N GLY A 31 18.70 -5.62 -9.39
CA GLY A 31 19.63 -4.53 -9.09
C GLY A 31 18.98 -3.22 -8.61
N TYR A 32 17.68 -3.22 -8.30
CA TYR A 32 16.97 -2.07 -7.75
C TYR A 32 16.61 -2.28 -6.27
N PRO A 33 16.57 -1.23 -5.42
CA PRO A 33 16.09 -1.33 -4.05
C PRO A 33 14.59 -1.65 -4.00
N ILE A 34 14.23 -2.94 -4.02
CA ILE A 34 12.83 -3.40 -4.11
C ILE A 34 11.92 -2.96 -2.95
N LEU A 35 12.49 -2.57 -1.81
CA LEU A 35 11.75 -2.02 -0.68
C LEU A 35 11.20 -0.61 -0.96
N VAL A 36 11.79 0.13 -1.90
CA VAL A 36 11.28 1.45 -2.31
C VAL A 36 9.86 1.34 -2.91
N GLY A 37 9.47 0.15 -3.41
CA GLY A 37 8.09 -0.11 -3.81
C GLY A 37 7.07 0.14 -2.69
N SER A 38 7.38 -0.26 -1.44
CA SER A 38 6.48 -0.03 -0.30
C SER A 38 6.38 1.45 0.08
N PHE A 39 7.48 2.20 -0.08
CA PHE A 39 7.47 3.65 0.07
C PHE A 39 6.50 4.32 -0.91
N PHE A 40 6.52 3.93 -2.19
CA PHE A 40 5.56 4.48 -3.16
C PHE A 40 4.12 4.13 -2.79
N ILE A 41 3.84 2.90 -2.33
CA ILE A 41 2.49 2.52 -1.89
C ILE A 41 2.01 3.42 -0.74
N CYS A 42 2.84 3.61 0.30
CA CYS A 42 2.57 4.54 1.40
C CYS A 42 2.37 5.99 0.92
N LEU A 43 3.19 6.44 -0.04
CA LEU A 43 3.09 7.78 -0.60
C LEU A 43 1.74 8.02 -1.29
N GLY A 44 1.18 7.00 -1.95
CA GLY A 44 -0.14 7.08 -2.58
C GLY A 44 -1.25 7.32 -1.54
N ILE A 45 -1.22 6.54 -0.47
CA ILE A 45 -2.13 6.70 0.67
C ILE A 45 -1.97 8.09 1.30
N PHE A 46 -0.73 8.54 1.49
CA PHE A 46 -0.45 9.87 2.03
C PHE A 46 -1.05 11.00 1.17
N TYR A 47 -0.96 10.91 -0.17
CA TYR A 47 -1.62 11.88 -1.05
C TYR A 47 -3.15 11.87 -0.94
N THR A 48 -3.76 10.70 -0.68
CA THR A 48 -5.19 10.65 -0.35
C THR A 48 -5.49 11.43 0.92
N TYR A 49 -4.72 11.24 2.00
CA TYR A 49 -4.93 12.01 3.23
C TYR A 49 -4.71 13.50 3.04
N GLN A 50 -3.72 13.89 2.23
CA GLN A 50 -3.49 15.28 1.90
C GLN A 50 -4.71 15.88 1.19
N GLN A 51 -5.24 15.22 0.15
CA GLN A 51 -6.43 15.66 -0.58
C GLN A 51 -7.69 15.72 0.31
N VAL A 52 -7.88 14.72 1.18
CA VAL A 52 -8.99 14.65 2.14
C VAL A 52 -8.98 15.85 3.09
N ARG A 53 -7.79 16.31 3.48
CA ARG A 53 -7.61 17.51 4.29
C ARG A 53 -7.93 18.78 3.51
N GLU A 54 -7.47 18.89 2.26
CA GLU A 54 -7.71 20.10 1.44
C GLU A 54 -9.20 20.35 1.14
N TYR A 55 -10.02 19.30 1.08
CA TYR A 55 -11.47 19.42 0.87
C TYR A 55 -12.30 19.28 2.16
N ASP A 56 -11.64 19.21 3.32
CA ASP A 56 -12.25 19.09 4.65
C ASP A 56 -13.28 17.94 4.78
N ASP A 57 -12.99 16.82 4.11
CA ASP A 57 -13.91 15.68 3.97
C ASP A 57 -14.34 15.07 5.32
N ILE A 58 -13.48 15.13 6.34
CA ILE A 58 -13.77 14.63 7.69
C ILE A 58 -14.90 15.45 8.32
N THR A 59 -14.82 16.78 8.27
CA THR A 59 -15.82 17.68 8.86
C THR A 59 -17.19 17.47 8.23
N TYR A 60 -17.25 17.39 6.90
CA TYR A 60 -18.50 17.07 6.19
C TYR A 60 -19.05 15.68 6.54
N THR A 61 -18.19 14.67 6.65
CA THR A 61 -18.62 13.30 6.94
C THR A 61 -19.18 13.16 8.36
N VAL A 62 -18.64 13.90 9.33
CA VAL A 62 -19.09 13.85 10.73
C VAL A 62 -20.43 14.56 10.93
N MET A 63 -20.81 15.49 10.05
CA MET A 63 -22.14 16.13 10.07
C MET A 63 -23.26 15.22 9.56
N LEU A 64 -22.94 14.16 8.82
CA LEU A 64 -23.93 13.18 8.38
C LEU A 64 -24.46 12.36 9.58
N PRO A 65 -25.68 11.80 9.49
CA PRO A 65 -26.26 10.95 10.53
C PRO A 65 -25.58 9.56 10.55
N VAL A 66 -24.28 9.54 10.84
CA VAL A 66 -23.43 8.34 10.92
C VAL A 66 -22.68 8.34 12.27
N ARG A 67 -22.32 7.14 12.74
CA ARG A 67 -21.55 7.01 13.98
C ARG A 67 -20.12 7.51 13.75
N LYS A 68 -19.62 8.39 14.62
CA LYS A 68 -18.25 8.94 14.52
C LYS A 68 -17.16 7.85 14.48
N LYS A 69 -17.34 6.78 15.27
CA LYS A 69 -16.46 5.60 15.25
C LYS A 69 -16.37 4.96 13.85
N ASP A 70 -17.50 4.88 13.15
CA ASP A 70 -17.58 4.25 11.83
C ASP A 70 -16.82 5.06 10.76
N VAL A 71 -16.69 6.38 10.94
CA VAL A 71 -15.91 7.26 10.06
C VAL A 71 -14.42 6.94 10.17
N VAL A 72 -13.91 6.85 11.40
CA VAL A 72 -12.50 6.50 11.67
C VAL A 72 -12.20 5.09 11.18
N SER A 73 -13.06 4.12 11.51
CA SER A 73 -12.88 2.73 11.05
C SER A 73 -12.89 2.61 9.52
N ALA A 74 -13.63 3.44 8.79
CA ALA A 74 -13.66 3.38 7.33
C ALA A 74 -12.32 3.81 6.72
N LYS A 75 -11.66 4.84 7.28
CA LYS A 75 -10.34 5.30 6.83
C LYS A 75 -9.26 4.23 7.08
N TYR A 76 -9.24 3.63 8.27
CA TYR A 76 -8.31 2.52 8.55
C TYR A 76 -8.54 1.31 7.64
N LEU A 77 -9.79 0.92 7.41
CA LEU A 77 -10.10 -0.18 6.51
C LEU A 77 -9.69 0.13 5.06
N PHE A 78 -9.79 1.38 4.63
CA PHE A 78 -9.30 1.80 3.31
C PHE A 78 -7.78 1.63 3.20
N VAL A 79 -7.00 2.10 4.18
CA VAL A 79 -5.55 1.94 4.18
C VAL A 79 -5.15 0.47 4.19
N LEU A 80 -5.72 -0.31 5.11
CA LEU A 80 -5.47 -1.75 5.21
C LEU A 80 -5.82 -2.48 3.92
N PHE A 81 -6.86 -2.04 3.20
CA PHE A 81 -7.24 -2.64 1.93
C PHE A 81 -6.18 -2.41 0.84
N ILE A 82 -5.67 -1.18 0.72
CA ILE A 82 -4.60 -0.84 -0.25
C ILE A 82 -3.32 -1.60 0.08
N GLU A 83 -2.90 -1.57 1.35
CA GLU A 83 -1.69 -2.27 1.81
C GLU A 83 -1.79 -3.78 1.64
N LEU A 84 -2.96 -4.37 1.92
CA LEU A 84 -3.18 -5.81 1.74
C LEU A 84 -3.10 -6.22 0.27
N ILE A 85 -3.72 -5.48 -0.64
CA ILE A 85 -3.62 -5.76 -2.08
C ILE A 85 -2.16 -5.69 -2.53
N ALA A 86 -1.46 -4.63 -2.14
CA ALA A 86 -0.06 -4.47 -2.50
C ALA A 86 0.82 -5.57 -1.91
N PHE A 87 0.59 -5.95 -0.65
CA PHE A 87 1.29 -7.07 -0.01
C PHE A 87 1.05 -8.40 -0.73
N VAL A 88 -0.20 -8.70 -1.07
CA VAL A 88 -0.55 -9.92 -1.83
C VAL A 88 0.16 -9.93 -3.18
N LEU A 89 0.20 -8.81 -3.91
CA LEU A 89 0.92 -8.72 -5.17
C LEU A 89 2.43 -8.91 -4.99
N CYS A 90 3.05 -8.23 -4.03
CA CYS A 90 4.47 -8.41 -3.71
C CYS A 90 4.79 -9.86 -3.31
N ALA A 91 3.93 -10.50 -2.52
CA ALA A 91 4.08 -11.90 -2.12
C ALA A 91 4.00 -12.85 -3.32
N LEU A 92 3.00 -12.68 -4.18
CA LEU A 92 2.85 -13.47 -5.41
C LEU A 92 4.07 -13.30 -6.33
N LEU A 93 4.52 -12.07 -6.54
CA LEU A 93 5.69 -11.78 -7.37
C LEU A 93 6.98 -12.34 -6.74
N THR A 94 7.12 -12.28 -5.42
CA THR A 94 8.24 -12.90 -4.71
C THR A 94 8.26 -14.41 -4.93
N ILE A 95 7.11 -15.10 -4.82
CA ILE A 95 6.99 -16.54 -5.07
C ILE A 95 7.36 -16.88 -6.51
N ILE A 96 6.87 -16.12 -7.49
CA ILE A 96 7.19 -16.31 -8.91
C ILE A 96 8.69 -16.12 -9.14
N ARG A 97 9.27 -15.04 -8.61
CA ARG A 97 10.70 -14.74 -8.74
C ARG A 97 11.55 -15.86 -8.15
N MET A 98 11.22 -16.34 -6.94
CA MET A 98 11.97 -17.41 -6.29
C MET A 98 11.85 -18.76 -6.99
N LYS A 99 10.66 -19.12 -7.50
CA LYS A 99 10.44 -20.42 -8.15
C LYS A 99 10.99 -20.51 -9.57
N PHE A 100 10.82 -19.45 -10.37
CA PHE A 100 11.09 -19.50 -11.81
C PHE A 100 12.34 -18.73 -12.22
N LEU A 101 12.69 -17.65 -11.51
CA LEU A 101 13.79 -16.76 -11.90
C LEU A 101 14.96 -16.76 -10.91
N GLY A 102 14.90 -17.54 -9.82
CA GLY A 102 15.88 -17.52 -8.73
C GLY A 102 17.32 -17.80 -9.18
N ASN A 103 17.50 -18.63 -10.22
CA ASN A 103 18.80 -19.01 -10.76
C ASN A 103 19.24 -18.15 -11.97
N ALA A 104 18.42 -17.19 -12.41
CA ALA A 104 18.82 -16.33 -13.52
C ALA A 104 19.90 -15.36 -13.08
N ALA A 105 20.94 -15.18 -13.91
CA ALA A 105 22.12 -14.38 -13.59
C ALA A 105 21.80 -12.99 -12.98
N PRO A 106 20.81 -12.20 -13.48
CA PRO A 106 20.49 -10.89 -12.93
C PRO A 106 20.04 -10.89 -11.45
N TYR A 107 19.49 -12.00 -10.96
CA TYR A 107 18.99 -12.10 -9.58
C TYR A 107 19.99 -12.80 -8.64
N VAL A 108 20.88 -13.63 -9.19
CA VAL A 108 21.95 -14.31 -8.42
C VAL A 108 23.07 -13.33 -8.09
N THR A 109 23.51 -12.52 -9.05
CA THR A 109 24.59 -11.54 -8.85
C THR A 109 24.08 -10.20 -8.32
N ASN A 110 22.92 -10.17 -7.67
CA ASN A 110 22.31 -8.95 -7.18
C ASN A 110 23.00 -8.48 -5.88
N PRO A 111 23.69 -7.33 -5.87
CA PRO A 111 24.33 -6.81 -4.66
C PRO A 111 23.32 -6.24 -3.64
N LEU A 112 22.09 -5.97 -4.08
CA LEU A 112 21.01 -5.46 -3.24
C LEU A 112 20.13 -6.59 -2.70
N MET A 113 19.21 -6.23 -1.79
CA MET A 113 18.26 -7.16 -1.21
C MET A 113 17.46 -7.92 -2.28
N ASN A 114 17.42 -9.24 -2.15
CA ASN A 114 16.66 -10.11 -3.02
C ASN A 114 15.20 -10.24 -2.54
N ALA A 115 14.28 -10.56 -3.46
CA ALA A 115 12.89 -10.84 -3.10
C ALA A 115 12.82 -12.21 -2.42
N ASN A 116 12.61 -12.21 -1.11
CA ASN A 116 12.52 -13.40 -0.27
C ASN A 116 11.55 -13.16 0.92
N ALA A 117 11.47 -14.11 1.85
CA ALA A 117 10.63 -13.97 3.04
C ALA A 117 11.01 -12.77 3.92
N ALA A 118 12.31 -12.45 4.02
CA ALA A 118 12.77 -11.28 4.79
C ALA A 118 12.30 -9.97 4.16
N TYR A 119 12.34 -9.85 2.82
CA TYR A 119 11.76 -8.71 2.10
C TYR A 119 10.29 -8.49 2.43
N LEU A 120 9.48 -9.55 2.44
CA LEU A 120 8.06 -9.45 2.81
C LEU A 120 7.87 -9.00 4.27
N GLY A 121 8.72 -9.47 5.19
CA GLY A 121 8.74 -9.01 6.57
C GLY A 121 9.09 -7.52 6.70
N TYR A 122 10.11 -7.04 5.97
CA TYR A 122 10.46 -5.62 5.96
C TYR A 122 9.36 -4.76 5.33
N LEU A 123 8.68 -5.25 4.30
CA LEU A 123 7.54 -4.56 3.69
C LEU A 123 6.40 -4.36 4.72
N LEU A 124 6.08 -5.39 5.49
CA LEU A 124 5.11 -5.27 6.59
C LEU A 124 5.59 -4.33 7.69
N ALA A 125 6.88 -4.31 7.99
CA ALA A 125 7.45 -3.35 8.97
C ALA A 125 7.28 -1.90 8.49
N VAL A 126 7.48 -1.64 7.19
CA VAL A 126 7.23 -0.31 6.60
C VAL A 126 5.75 0.08 6.73
N PHE A 127 4.83 -0.80 6.35
CA PHE A 127 3.39 -0.55 6.49
C PHE A 127 2.97 -0.33 7.95
N ALA A 128 3.49 -1.13 8.88
CA ALA A 128 3.24 -0.94 10.31
C ALA A 128 3.77 0.42 10.80
N SER A 129 4.97 0.82 10.36
CA SER A 129 5.54 2.13 10.71
C SER A 129 4.73 3.29 10.14
N PHE A 130 4.23 3.16 8.91
CA PHE A 130 3.40 4.16 8.25
C PHE A 130 2.08 4.35 9.01
N ASN A 131 1.37 3.25 9.29
CA ASN A 131 0.11 3.26 10.04
C ASN A 131 0.27 3.73 11.50
N GLY A 132 1.46 3.60 12.08
CA GLY A 132 1.76 4.11 13.42
C GLY A 132 1.97 5.62 13.48
N ILE A 133 2.31 6.25 12.35
CA ILE A 133 2.64 7.68 12.25
C ILE A 133 1.48 8.48 11.63
N PHE A 134 0.82 7.93 10.61
CA PHE A 134 -0.22 8.60 9.81
C PHE A 134 -1.59 7.95 10.02
#